data_AF-A0A3D1TPP4-F1
#
_entry.id   AF-A0A3D1TPP4-F1
#
_cell.length_a   1.000
_cell.length_b   1.000
_cell.length_c   1.000
_cell.angle_alpha   90.00
_cell.angle_beta   90.00
_cell.angle_gamma   90.00
#
_symmetry.space_group_name_H-M   'P 1'
#
loop_
_entity.id
_entity.type
_entity.pdbx_description
1 polymer ?
#
loop_
_entity_poly.entity_id
_entity_poly.type
_entity_poly.pdbx_seq_one_letter_code
_entity_poly.pdbx_strand_id
1 'polypeptide(L)'
;MAKPISFERTDEMLGDYPINVVLLAKDLDSAKDFYANKVGLEILQDNPNVVTFRCGGNELAISKSTVSTADEQTQAGWRVDDLD
;
A
#
# COMPACT_ATOMS: atom_id res chain seq x y z
N MET A 1 1.19 -30.42 21.92
CA MET A 1 1.77 -29.56 20.86
C MET A 1 1.35 -30.13 19.52
N ALA A 2 0.69 -29.34 18.67
CA ALA A 2 0.33 -29.78 17.32
C ALA A 2 1.58 -29.79 16.43
N LYS A 3 1.78 -30.86 15.65
CA LYS A 3 2.85 -30.94 14.65
C LYS A 3 2.54 -29.96 13.51
N PRO A 4 3.51 -29.18 13.00
CA PRO A 4 3.29 -28.36 11.83
C PRO A 4 3.01 -29.26 10.62
N ILE A 5 2.04 -28.84 9.83
CA ILE A 5 1.65 -29.50 8.57
C ILE A 5 2.79 -29.21 7.58
N SER A 6 3.53 -30.22 7.14
CA SER A 6 4.54 -30.07 6.09
C SER A 6 3.88 -30.31 4.73
N PHE A 7 3.76 -29.25 3.93
CA PHE A 7 3.42 -29.35 2.51
C PHE A 7 4.74 -29.40 1.72
N GLU A 8 4.89 -30.35 0.80
CA GLU A 8 5.97 -30.27 -0.19
C GLU A 8 5.65 -29.08 -1.11
N ARG A 9 6.43 -27.99 -0.99
CA ARG A 9 6.28 -26.78 -1.81
C ARG A 9 6.66 -27.09 -3.26
N THR A 10 5.68 -27.51 -4.02
CA THR A 10 5.70 -27.44 -5.48
C THR A 10 4.88 -26.21 -5.86
N ASP A 11 5.50 -25.32 -6.65
CA ASP A 11 5.00 -24.00 -7.12
C ASP A 11 5.27 -22.81 -6.18
N GLU A 12 5.76 -21.71 -6.78
CA GLU A 12 5.96 -20.41 -6.12
C GLU A 12 4.63 -19.93 -5.52
N MET A 13 4.63 -19.52 -4.24
CA MET A 13 3.42 -19.10 -3.52
C MET A 13 3.39 -17.57 -3.38
N LEU A 14 2.23 -16.98 -3.10
CA LEU A 14 2.09 -15.52 -2.95
C LEU A 14 3.04 -14.89 -1.91
N GLY A 15 3.50 -15.68 -0.94
CA GLY A 15 4.50 -15.24 0.05
C GLY A 15 5.90 -14.96 -0.55
N ASP A 16 6.15 -15.42 -1.77
CA ASP A 16 7.42 -15.22 -2.50
C ASP A 16 7.41 -13.94 -3.37
N TYR A 17 6.30 -13.17 -3.37
CA TYR A 17 6.10 -11.99 -4.20
C TYR A 17 5.81 -10.72 -3.37
N PRO A 18 6.11 -9.53 -3.92
CA PRO A 18 5.73 -8.25 -3.30
C PRO A 18 4.21 -8.11 -3.14
N ILE A 19 3.80 -7.39 -2.09
CA ILE A 19 2.42 -6.96 -1.87
C ILE A 19 2.33 -5.44 -1.99
N ASN A 20 1.33 -4.97 -2.75
CA ASN A 20 1.02 -3.55 -2.86
C ASN A 20 0.04 -3.12 -1.77
N VAL A 21 0.20 -1.89 -1.30
CA VAL A 21 -0.64 -1.31 -0.24
C VAL A 21 -1.80 -0.54 -0.86
N VAL A 22 -3.00 -0.69 -0.29
CA VAL A 22 -4.18 0.11 -0.65
C VAL A 22 -4.70 0.83 0.58
N LEU A 23 -4.71 2.17 0.55
CA LEU A 23 -5.35 3.01 1.56
C LEU A 23 -6.62 3.65 0.99
N LEU A 24 -7.43 4.21 1.89
CA LEU A 24 -8.68 4.88 1.56
C LEU A 24 -8.57 6.39 1.80
N ALA A 25 -9.16 7.18 0.91
CA ALA A 25 -9.35 8.61 1.15
C ALA A 25 -10.71 9.09 0.64
N LYS A 26 -11.33 10.02 1.35
CA LYS A 26 -12.55 10.71 0.88
C LYS A 26 -12.25 11.75 -0.20
N ASP A 27 -11.09 12.39 -0.07
CA ASP A 27 -10.59 13.40 -0.98
C ASP A 27 -9.29 12.91 -1.63
N LEU A 28 -9.39 12.51 -2.89
CA LEU A 28 -8.25 12.03 -3.66
C LEU A 28 -7.32 13.16 -4.09
N ASP A 29 -7.79 14.39 -4.25
CA ASP A 29 -6.92 15.50 -4.63
C ASP A 29 -6.02 15.90 -3.47
N SER A 30 -6.58 15.94 -2.25
CA SER A 30 -5.78 16.12 -1.02
C SER A 30 -4.77 14.98 -0.82
N ALA A 31 -5.18 13.72 -1.04
CA ALA A 31 -4.27 12.58 -0.95
C ALA A 31 -3.16 12.65 -2.02
N LYS A 32 -3.51 13.06 -3.24
CA LYS A 32 -2.58 13.25 -4.35
C LYS A 32 -1.53 14.31 -4.04
N ASP A 33 -1.95 15.48 -3.57
CA ASP A 33 -1.00 16.53 -3.16
C ASP A 33 -0.06 16.05 -2.05
N PHE A 34 -0.61 15.37 -1.03
CA PHE A 34 0.19 14.85 0.06
C PHE A 34 1.25 13.85 -0.41
N TYR A 35 0.85 12.78 -1.10
CA TYR A 35 1.78 11.72 -1.48
C TYR A 35 2.72 12.12 -2.63
N ALA A 36 2.26 12.94 -3.58
CA ALA A 36 3.12 13.41 -4.67
C ALA A 36 4.06 14.55 -4.24
N ASN A 37 3.53 15.59 -3.59
CA ASN A 37 4.28 16.83 -3.36
C ASN A 37 4.89 16.94 -1.96
N LYS A 38 4.29 16.31 -0.93
CA LYS A 38 4.85 16.33 0.44
C LYS A 38 5.75 15.14 0.69
N VAL A 39 5.34 13.95 0.28
CA VAL A 39 6.12 12.71 0.43
C VAL A 39 7.08 12.50 -0.74
N GLY A 40 6.74 12.95 -1.95
CA GLY A 40 7.64 12.87 -3.12
C GLY A 40 7.48 11.61 -3.96
N LEU A 41 6.33 10.93 -3.92
CA LEU A 41 6.10 9.71 -4.69
C LEU A 41 5.71 10.02 -6.15
N GLU A 42 6.19 9.21 -7.09
CA GLU A 42 5.85 9.32 -8.51
C GLU A 42 4.44 8.78 -8.78
N ILE A 43 3.58 9.54 -9.46
CA ILE A 43 2.24 9.10 -9.87
C ILE A 43 2.38 8.14 -11.07
N LEU A 44 1.82 6.94 -10.93
CA LEU A 44 1.71 5.94 -12.01
C LEU A 44 0.33 5.95 -12.67
N GLN A 45 -0.72 6.21 -11.88
CA GLN A 45 -2.10 6.28 -12.36
C GLN A 45 -2.87 7.36 -11.57
N ASP A 46 -3.67 8.16 -12.26
CA ASP A 46 -4.57 9.14 -11.64
C ASP A 46 -5.94 9.08 -12.35
N ASN A 47 -6.98 8.72 -11.60
CA ASN A 47 -8.36 8.73 -12.09
C ASN A 47 -9.35 9.05 -10.94
N PRO A 48 -10.64 9.30 -11.25
CA PRO A 48 -11.61 9.73 -10.24
C PRO A 48 -11.86 8.78 -9.06
N ASN A 49 -11.41 7.53 -9.16
CA ASN A 49 -11.63 6.48 -8.15
C ASN A 49 -10.35 6.04 -7.43
N VAL A 50 -9.18 6.28 -8.01
CA VAL A 50 -7.90 5.85 -7.45
C VAL A 50 -6.74 6.67 -8.00
N VAL A 51 -5.78 6.95 -7.13
CA VAL A 51 -4.43 7.38 -7.50
C VAL A 51 -3.42 6.32 -7.05
N THR A 52 -2.50 5.93 -7.93
CA THR A 52 -1.46 4.93 -7.64
C THR A 52 -0.09 5.57 -7.77
N PHE A 53 0.78 5.31 -6.81
CA PHE A 53 2.13 5.83 -6.74
C PHE A 53 3.18 4.71 -6.79
N ARG A 54 4.33 5.01 -7.42
CA ARG A 54 5.53 4.18 -7.27
C ARG A 54 6.08 4.35 -5.86
N CYS A 55 6.41 3.24 -5.20
CA CYS A 55 6.96 3.24 -3.85
C CYS A 55 8.06 2.18 -3.71
N GLY A 56 9.31 2.56 -3.93
CA GLY A 56 10.44 1.61 -3.95
C GLY A 56 10.22 0.55 -5.03
N GLY A 57 10.24 -0.73 -4.63
CA GLY A 57 9.92 -1.88 -5.49
C GLY A 57 8.43 -2.27 -5.54
N ASN A 58 7.54 -1.50 -4.91
CA ASN A 58 6.10 -1.78 -4.80
C ASN A 58 5.28 -0.57 -5.25
N GLU A 59 3.95 -0.67 -5.11
CA GLU A 59 3.01 0.43 -5.35
C GLU A 59 2.18 0.73 -4.09
N LEU A 60 1.82 2.02 -3.96
CA LEU A 60 0.83 2.50 -3.01
C LEU A 60 -0.37 3.04 -3.78
N ALA A 61 -1.55 2.47 -3.59
CA ALA A 61 -2.80 2.97 -4.15
C ALA A 61 -3.64 3.65 -3.07
N ILE A 62 -4.22 4.81 -3.40
CA ILE A 62 -5.22 5.49 -2.59
C ILE A 62 -6.54 5.42 -3.34
N SER A 63 -7.49 4.63 -2.83
CA SER A 63 -8.81 4.47 -3.43
C SER A 63 -9.86 5.36 -2.75
N LYS A 64 -10.81 5.85 -3.56
CA LYS A 64 -11.86 6.74 -3.09
C LYS A 64 -12.83 5.99 -2.18
N SER A 65 -13.07 6.53 -1.00
CA SER A 65 -14.03 5.98 -0.03
C SER A 65 -15.13 6.99 0.27
N THR A 66 -16.35 6.49 0.47
CA THR A 66 -17.49 7.28 0.97
C THR A 66 -17.54 7.33 2.50
N VAL A 67 -16.89 6.37 3.16
CA VAL A 67 -16.80 6.28 4.62
C VAL A 67 -15.42 6.73 5.09
N SER A 68 -15.37 7.30 6.29
CA SER A 68 -14.08 7.47 6.95
C SER A 68 -13.58 6.09 7.34
N THR A 69 -12.29 5.83 7.21
CA THR A 69 -11.68 4.78 8.02
C THR A 69 -11.78 5.21 9.48
N ALA A 70 -12.17 4.30 10.37
CA ALA A 70 -11.76 4.43 11.76
C ALA A 70 -10.24 4.21 11.79
N ASP A 71 -9.50 4.97 12.60
CA ASP A 71 -8.02 4.97 12.66
C ASP A 71 -7.40 3.57 12.90
N GLU A 72 -8.23 2.58 13.26
CA GLU A 72 -7.85 1.20 13.54
C GLU A 72 -7.67 0.31 12.30
N GLN A 73 -8.06 0.75 11.08
CA GLN A 73 -8.38 -0.22 10.01
C GLN A 73 -7.43 -0.32 8.80
N THR A 74 -6.43 0.55 8.60
CA THR A 74 -5.34 0.27 7.63
C THR A 74 -4.09 1.10 7.92
N GLN A 75 -2.94 0.44 8.08
CA GLN A 75 -1.63 1.09 8.31
C GLN A 75 -0.66 0.75 7.18
N ALA A 76 0.24 1.68 6.88
CA ALA A 76 1.37 1.50 5.99
C ALA A 76 2.63 2.03 6.68
N GLY A 77 3.78 1.46 6.36
CA GLY A 77 5.05 1.91 6.91
C GLY A 77 6.16 1.78 5.89
N TRP A 78 7.08 2.73 5.90
CA TRP A 78 8.33 2.63 5.18
C TRP A 78 9.39 2.05 6.11
N ARG A 79 10.16 1.08 5.59
CA ARG A 79 11.48 0.77 6.15
C ARG A 79 12.48 1.62 5.39
N VAL A 80 13.24 2.43 6.12
CA VAL A 80 14.32 3.27 5.61
C VAL A 80 15.56 3.03 6.45
N ASP A 81 16.73 3.28 5.87
CA ASP A 81 18.02 3.01 6.52
C ASP A 81 18.34 4.02 7.64
N ASP A 82 17.86 5.25 7.50
CA ASP A 82 18.13 6.37 8.41
C ASP A 82 16.85 7.19 8.67
N LEU A 83 16.57 7.47 9.93
CA LEU A 83 15.40 8.21 10.41
C LEU A 83 15.78 9.40 11.30
N ASP A 84 17.07 9.57 11.60
CA ASP A 84 17.58 10.57 12.55
C ASP A 84 17.88 11.94 11.89
#